data_AF-A0A1Q6RGF4-F1
#
_entry.id   AF-A0A1Q6RGF4-F1
#
_cell.length_a   1.000
_cell.length_b   1.000
_cell.length_c   1.000
_cell.angle_alpha   90.00
_cell.angle_beta   90.00
_cell.angle_gamma   90.00
#
_symmetry.space_group_name_H-M   'P 1'
#
loop_
_entity.id
_entity.type
_entity.pdbx_description
1 polymer ?
#
loop_
_entity_poly.entity_id
_entity_poly.type
_entity_poly.pdbx_seq_one_letter_code
_entity_poly.pdbx_strand_id
1 'polypeptide(L)'
;MIELTMQVSEFDYTETLDTFLPDLIKILSESEGVNPLIRKCVGASPEFSKKIVKGILAAMSPKQKEALTVKFLNVYASKLVAQVNEVAAKNGIVITLDNARATIK
;
A
#
# COMPACT_ATOMS: atom_id res chain seq x y z
N MET A 1 -4.17 -2.08 -26.86
CA MET A 1 -4.08 -2.13 -25.39
C MET A 1 -5.49 -2.08 -24.84
N ILE A 2 -5.86 -3.00 -23.94
CA ILE A 2 -7.20 -3.07 -23.33
C ILE A 2 -7.03 -2.66 -21.85
N GLU A 3 -7.95 -1.85 -21.33
CA GLU A 3 -7.93 -1.44 -19.92
C GLU A 3 -8.88 -2.30 -19.08
N LEU A 4 -8.35 -2.94 -18.05
CA LEU A 4 -9.12 -3.65 -17.04
C LEU A 4 -9.19 -2.79 -15.78
N THR A 5 -10.40 -2.41 -15.35
CA THR A 5 -10.58 -1.69 -14.08
C THR A 5 -10.92 -2.67 -12.96
N MET A 6 -10.12 -2.67 -11.89
CA MET A 6 -10.39 -3.41 -10.66
C MET A 6 -10.76 -2.43 -9.55
N GLN A 7 -11.79 -2.75 -8.78
CA GLN A 7 -12.19 -1.96 -7.60
C GLN A 7 -11.62 -2.60 -6.34
N VAL A 8 -10.97 -1.79 -5.51
CA VAL A 8 -10.51 -2.20 -4.18
C VAL A 8 -11.53 -1.66 -3.17
N SER A 9 -12.32 -2.56 -2.59
CA SER A 9 -13.35 -2.21 -1.61
C SER A 9 -12.81 -2.05 -0.19
N GLU A 10 -11.76 -2.79 0.14
CA GLU A 10 -11.17 -2.81 1.48
C GLU A 10 -9.65 -2.96 1.39
N PHE A 11 -8.95 -2.34 2.34
CA PHE A 11 -7.51 -2.45 2.50
C PHE A 11 -7.21 -2.70 3.97
N ASP A 12 -6.68 -3.89 4.31
CA ASP A 12 -6.35 -4.23 5.69
C ASP A 12 -5.00 -3.61 6.09
N TYR A 13 -5.08 -2.50 6.79
CA TYR A 13 -3.91 -1.81 7.31
C TYR A 13 -3.20 -2.57 8.44
N THR A 14 -3.87 -3.45 9.16
CA THR A 14 -3.28 -4.20 10.27
C THR A 14 -2.36 -5.28 9.74
N GLU A 15 -2.85 -6.11 8.81
CA GLU A 15 -2.05 -7.15 8.18
C GLU A 15 -0.93 -6.56 7.32
N THR A 16 -1.23 -5.48 6.58
CA THR A 16 -0.24 -4.75 5.79
C THR A 16 0.88 -4.20 6.69
N LEU A 17 0.54 -3.68 7.86
CA LEU A 17 1.52 -3.14 8.79
C LEU A 17 2.41 -4.21 9.42
N ASP A 18 1.89 -5.42 9.60
CA ASP A 18 2.68 -6.54 10.11
C ASP A 18 3.69 -7.05 9.07
N THR A 19 3.33 -6.95 7.78
CA THR A 19 4.14 -7.48 6.67
C THR A 19 5.07 -6.43 6.03
N PHE A 20 4.62 -5.18 5.96
CA PHE A 20 5.23 -4.10 5.17
C PHE A 20 5.53 -2.85 6.01
N LEU A 21 5.83 -3.02 7.29
CA LEU A 21 6.15 -1.90 8.19
C LEU A 21 7.22 -0.94 7.61
N PRO A 22 8.35 -1.40 7.04
CA PRO A 22 9.36 -0.49 6.50
C PRO A 22 8.84 0.37 5.34
N ASP A 23 8.06 -0.22 4.44
CA ASP A 23 7.50 0.49 3.29
C ASP A 23 6.43 1.50 3.72
N LEU A 24 5.59 1.14 4.69
CA LEU A 24 4.61 2.07 5.25
C LEU A 24 5.30 3.27 5.90
N ILE A 25 6.39 3.05 6.64
CA ILE A 25 7.18 4.15 7.22
C ILE A 25 7.72 5.05 6.11
N LYS A 26 8.28 4.46 5.05
CA LYS A 26 8.81 5.21 3.90
C LYS A 26 7.71 6.04 3.22
N ILE A 27 6.59 5.42 2.86
CA ILE A 27 5.46 6.11 2.19
C ILE A 27 4.90 7.23 3.07
N LEU A 28 4.77 7.01 4.38
CA LEU A 28 4.32 8.03 5.33
C LEU A 28 5.33 9.16 5.48
N SER A 29 6.63 8.87 5.39
CA SER A 29 7.71 9.88 5.43
C SER A 29 7.79 10.75 4.19
N GLU A 30 7.33 10.24 3.04
CA GLU A 30 7.29 10.93 1.75
C GLU A 30 5.94 11.61 1.49
N SER A 31 5.00 11.53 2.43
CA SER A 31 3.67 12.13 2.29
C SER A 31 3.62 13.59 2.74
N GLU A 32 2.84 14.41 2.04
CA GLU A 32 2.63 15.81 2.44
C GLU A 32 2.03 15.89 3.85
N GLY A 33 2.55 16.80 4.68
CA GLY A 33 2.17 16.87 6.10
C GLY A 33 2.78 15.74 6.95
N VAL A 34 4.03 15.36 6.68
CA VAL A 34 4.79 14.32 7.40
C VAL A 34 4.56 14.45 8.90
N ASN A 35 3.94 13.42 9.50
CA ASN A 35 3.79 13.37 10.94
C ASN A 35 5.18 13.32 11.58
N PRO A 36 5.57 14.27 12.45
CA PRO A 36 6.90 14.31 13.06
C PRO A 36 7.29 13.01 13.78
N LEU A 37 6.29 12.24 14.24
CA LEU A 37 6.50 10.95 14.90
C LEU A 37 7.06 9.88 13.96
N ILE A 38 6.84 9.96 12.63
CA ILE A 38 7.43 9.02 11.67
C ILE A 38 8.95 9.07 11.68
N ARG A 39 9.54 10.24 11.96
CA ARG A 39 11.00 10.37 12.08
C ARG A 39 11.54 9.56 13.27
N LYS A 40 10.72 9.31 14.30
CA LYS A 40 11.10 8.48 15.45
C LYS A 40 11.09 6.99 15.15
N CYS A 41 10.55 6.56 14.01
CA CYS A 41 10.65 5.17 13.57
C CYS A 41 12.04 4.84 13.00
N VAL A 42 12.82 5.85 12.58
CA VAL A 42 14.16 5.66 12.03
C VAL A 42 15.12 5.22 13.14
N GLY A 43 15.60 3.98 13.05
CA GLY A 43 16.53 3.40 14.05
C GLY A 43 15.88 2.91 15.34
N ALA A 44 14.54 2.94 15.44
CA ALA A 44 13.82 2.40 16.59
C ALA A 44 13.51 0.90 16.43
N SER A 45 13.15 0.24 17.54
CA SER A 45 12.74 -1.17 17.48
C SER A 45 11.49 -1.37 16.63
N PRO A 46 11.31 -2.54 15.99
CA PRO A 46 10.12 -2.84 15.20
C PRO A 46 8.81 -2.65 15.98
N GLU A 47 8.77 -3.06 17.25
CA GLU A 47 7.59 -2.95 18.12
C GLU A 47 7.20 -1.49 18.36
N PHE A 48 8.20 -0.63 18.58
CA PHE A 48 7.98 0.78 18.81
C PHE A 48 7.49 1.48 17.53
N SER A 49 8.16 1.22 16.40
CA SER A 49 7.77 1.72 15.10
C SER A 49 6.34 1.29 14.73
N LYS A 50 6.00 0.02 14.98
CA LYS A 50 4.65 -0.54 14.79
C LYS A 50 3.61 0.23 15.60
N LYS A 51 3.91 0.54 16.87
CA LYS A 51 3.01 1.31 17.75
C LYS A 51 2.80 2.73 17.23
N ILE A 52 3.85 3.40 16.77
CA ILE A 52 3.75 4.75 16.18
C ILE A 52 2.89 4.72 14.93
N VAL A 53 3.20 3.83 13.98
CA VAL A 53 2.48 3.77 12.70
C VAL A 53 1.00 3.42 12.95
N LYS A 54 0.69 2.49 13.86
CA LYS A 54 -0.71 2.22 14.29
C LYS A 54 -1.41 3.48 14.81
N GLY A 55 -0.75 4.26 15.68
CA GLY A 55 -1.31 5.51 16.19
C GLY A 55 -1.57 6.54 15.10
N ILE A 56 -0.69 6.64 14.11
CA ILE A 56 -0.85 7.55 12.96
C ILE A 56 -2.01 7.09 12.08
N LEU A 57 -2.08 5.80 11.74
CA LEU A 57 -3.18 5.23 10.95
C LEU A 57 -4.54 5.41 11.63
N ALA A 58 -4.60 5.33 12.96
CA ALA A 58 -5.82 5.57 13.73
C ALA A 58 -6.27 7.05 13.69
N ALA A 59 -5.31 7.98 13.63
CA ALA A 59 -5.58 9.42 13.58
C ALA A 59 -5.84 9.95 12.15
N MET A 60 -5.58 9.17 11.11
CA MET A 60 -5.79 9.58 9.72
C MET A 60 -7.27 9.64 9.35
N SER A 61 -7.65 10.72 8.66
CA SER A 61 -8.96 10.85 8.02
C SER A 61 -9.15 9.82 6.89
N PRO A 62 -10.40 9.52 6.49
CA PRO A 62 -10.68 8.61 5.37
C PRO A 62 -9.93 8.98 4.08
N LYS A 63 -9.92 10.27 3.71
CA LYS A 63 -9.21 10.77 2.53
C LYS A 63 -7.70 10.54 2.61
N GLN A 64 -7.10 10.69 3.79
CA GLN A 64 -5.67 10.41 3.98
C GLN A 64 -5.38 8.91 3.86
N LYS A 65 -6.29 8.06 4.37
CA LYS A 65 -6.20 6.60 4.22
C LYS A 65 -6.27 6.20 2.75
N GLU A 66 -7.24 6.71 2.00
CA GLU A 66 -7.33 6.48 0.54
C GLU A 66 -6.06 6.88 -0.20
N ALA A 67 -5.51 8.06 0.10
CA ALA A 67 -4.26 8.52 -0.51
C ALA A 67 -3.07 7.59 -0.16
N LEU A 68 -3.01 7.10 1.08
CA LEU A 68 -1.99 6.13 1.50
C LEU A 68 -2.16 4.78 0.77
N THR A 69 -3.37 4.24 0.69
CA THR A 69 -3.66 3.01 -0.07
C THR A 69 -3.24 3.16 -1.52
N VAL A 70 -3.58 4.28 -2.17
CA VAL A 70 -3.21 4.54 -3.56
C VAL A 70 -1.69 4.58 -3.73
N LYS A 71 -0.96 5.26 -2.85
CA LYS A 71 0.52 5.26 -2.88
C LYS A 71 1.08 3.86 -2.70
N PHE A 72 0.58 3.11 -1.71
CA PHE A 72 1.02 1.74 -1.45
C PHE A 72 0.79 0.82 -2.64
N LEU A 73 -0.41 0.81 -3.21
CA LEU A 73 -0.74 -0.01 -4.38
C LEU A 73 0.10 0.35 -5.60
N ASN A 74 0.42 1.63 -5.80
CA ASN A 74 1.30 2.06 -6.89
C ASN A 74 2.77 1.64 -6.67
N VAL A 75 3.28 1.65 -5.43
CA VAL A 75 4.60 1.07 -5.10
C VAL A 75 4.65 -0.42 -5.44
N TYR A 76 3.55 -1.13 -5.21
CA TYR A 76 3.44 -2.57 -5.42
C TYR A 76 2.81 -2.97 -6.77
N ALA A 77 2.59 -2.02 -7.69
CA ALA A 77 1.86 -2.25 -8.93
C ALA A 77 2.47 -3.38 -9.78
N SER A 78 3.80 -3.39 -9.93
CA SER A 78 4.50 -4.43 -10.70
C SER A 78 4.37 -5.82 -10.07
N LYS A 79 4.40 -5.90 -8.73
CA LYS A 79 4.20 -7.16 -8.00
C LYS A 79 2.76 -7.65 -8.14
N LEU A 80 1.79 -6.74 -8.04
CA LEU A 80 0.37 -7.06 -8.23
C LEU A 80 0.11 -7.60 -9.64
N VAL A 81 0.66 -6.94 -10.67
CA VAL A 81 0.57 -7.39 -12.07
C VAL A 81 1.11 -8.80 -12.22
N ALA A 82 2.30 -9.08 -11.69
CA ALA A 82 2.91 -10.40 -11.75
C ALA A 82 2.03 -11.48 -11.09
N GLN A 83 1.50 -11.18 -9.90
CA GLN A 83 0.62 -12.10 -9.17
C GLN A 83 -0.70 -12.35 -9.90
N VAL A 84 -1.32 -11.32 -10.47
CA VAL A 84 -2.56 -11.48 -11.24
C VAL A 84 -2.31 -12.30 -12.50
N ASN A 85 -1.22 -12.03 -13.23
CA ASN A 85 -0.83 -12.83 -14.39
C ASN A 85 -0.61 -14.31 -14.02
N GLU A 86 0.07 -14.58 -12.90
CA GLU A 86 0.30 -15.94 -12.41
C GLU A 86 -1.01 -16.66 -12.08
N VAL A 87 -1.93 -16.01 -11.37
CA VAL A 87 -3.24 -16.57 -11.01
C VAL A 87 -4.10 -16.77 -12.27
N ALA A 88 -4.12 -15.82 -13.20
CA ALA A 88 -4.87 -15.92 -14.45
C ALA A 88 -4.40 -17.15 -15.27
N ALA A 89 -3.09 -17.29 -15.46
CA ALA A 89 -2.50 -18.41 -16.19
C ALA A 89 -2.83 -19.77 -15.53
N LYS A 90 -2.73 -19.86 -14.20
CA LYS A 90 -3.12 -21.07 -13.44
C LYS A 90 -4.58 -21.47 -13.63
N ASN A 91 -5.45 -20.50 -13.91
CA ASN A 91 -6.89 -20.73 -14.14
C ASN A 91 -7.26 -20.76 -15.64
N GLY A 92 -6.28 -20.88 -16.54
CA GLY A 92 -6.51 -21.00 -17.98
C GLY A 92 -6.84 -19.69 -18.70
N ILE A 93 -6.75 -18.55 -18.01
CA ILE A 93 -6.91 -17.22 -18.60
C ILE A 93 -5.54 -16.76 -19.09
N VAL A 94 -5.30 -16.87 -20.40
CA VAL A 94 -4.02 -16.50 -21.03
C VAL A 94 -4.05 -15.03 -21.43
N ILE A 95 -3.70 -14.15 -20.49
CA ILE A 95 -3.54 -12.70 -20.71
C ILE A 95 -2.17 -12.23 -20.20
N THR A 96 -1.73 -11.08 -20.68
CA THR A 96 -0.56 -10.38 -20.16
C THR A 96 -0.98 -8.97 -19.72
N LEU A 97 -0.95 -8.73 -18.42
CA LEU A 97 -1.05 -7.40 -17.85
C LEU A 97 0.36 -6.80 -17.82
N ASP A 98 0.53 -5.62 -18.40
CA ASP A 98 1.85 -4.94 -18.51
C ASP A 98 2.04 -3.84 -17.46
N ASN A 99 0.93 -3.29 -16.94
CA ASN A 99 0.94 -2.18 -16.00
C ASN A 99 -0.29 -2.20 -15.09
N ALA A 100 -0.16 -1.63 -13.89
CA ALA A 100 -1.27 -1.34 -13.00
C ALA A 100 -1.10 0.06 -12.41
N ARG A 101 -2.21 0.77 -12.23
CA ARG A 101 -2.22 2.09 -11.62
C ARG A 101 -3.42 2.22 -10.70
N ALA A 102 -3.17 2.57 -9.45
CA ALA A 102 -4.21 2.95 -8.51
C ALA A 102 -4.43 4.47 -8.60
N THR A 103 -5.70 4.89 -8.61
CA THR A 103 -6.13 6.29 -8.60
C THR A 103 -7.35 6.45 -7.69
N ILE A 104 -7.46 7.61 -7.03
CA ILE A 104 -8.70 8.01 -6.35
C ILE A 104 -9.72 8.41 -7.43
N LYS A 105 -10.95 7.90 -7.33
CA LYS A 105 -12.07 8.33 -8.20
C LYS A 105 -12.76 9.54 -7.62
#